data_AF-A0A521G967-F1
#
_entry.id   AF-A0A521G967-F1
#
_cell.length_a   1.000
_cell.length_b   1.000
_cell.length_c   1.000
_cell.angle_alpha   90.00
_cell.angle_beta   90.00
_cell.angle_gamma   90.00
#
_symmetry.space_group_name_H-M   'P 1'
#
loop_
_entity.id
_entity.type
_entity.pdbx_description
1 polymer ?
#
loop_
_entity_poly.entity_id
_entity_poly.type
_entity_poly.pdbx_seq_one_letter_code
_entity_poly.pdbx_strand_id
1 'polypeptide(L)'
;MFSDVWASWCKPCLEEMGATLKLANRFANRNVTFILISIDKDSAKWEAMIEKNKLVMNNIAHYNLDAESKLATFITDGAVPKYMVVAPNGSTITEVAPRPSSDAATALLLELLKSDK
;
A
#
# COMPACT_ATOMS: atom_id res chain seq x y z
N MET A 1 -6.46 -6.39 4.44
CA MET A 1 -5.25 -5.93 3.72
C MET A 1 -5.13 -4.42 3.80
N PHE A 2 -3.91 -3.89 3.79
CA PHE A 2 -3.60 -2.47 3.68
C PHE A 2 -3.02 -2.20 2.28
N SER A 3 -3.65 -1.34 1.49
CA SER A 3 -3.22 -1.01 0.13
C SER A 3 -2.45 0.31 0.13
N ASP A 4 -1.37 0.36 -0.64
CA ASP A 4 -0.54 1.54 -0.89
C ASP A 4 -0.41 1.71 -2.41
N VAL A 5 -1.13 2.68 -2.97
CA VAL A 5 -1.07 3.00 -4.39
C VAL A 5 -0.03 4.09 -4.63
N TRP A 6 0.99 3.80 -5.43
CA TRP A 6 2.18 4.63 -5.58
C TRP A 6 2.69 4.67 -7.03
N ALA A 7 3.76 5.44 -7.27
CA ALA A 7 4.47 5.43 -8.54
C ALA A 7 5.94 5.82 -8.36
N SER A 8 6.83 5.37 -9.25
CA SER A 8 8.26 5.68 -9.20
C SER A 8 8.58 7.19 -9.29
N TRP A 9 7.72 7.96 -9.94
CA TRP A 9 7.84 9.41 -10.07
C TRP A 9 7.19 10.19 -8.90
N CYS A 10 6.49 9.51 -8.00
CA CYS A 10 5.81 10.13 -6.87
C CYS A 10 6.76 10.30 -5.68
N LYS A 11 7.37 11.48 -5.53
CA LYS A 11 8.30 11.77 -4.42
C LYS A 11 7.68 11.50 -3.02
N PRO A 12 6.46 11.97 -2.69
CA PRO A 12 5.86 11.69 -1.38
C PRO A 12 5.65 10.19 -1.12
N CYS A 13 5.37 9.41 -2.17
CA CYS A 13 5.23 7.95 -2.04
C CYS A 13 6.57 7.32 -1.62
N LEU A 14 7.67 7.73 -2.27
CA LEU A 14 9.00 7.21 -1.97
C LEU A 14 9.47 7.56 -0.55
N GLU A 15 9.08 8.73 -0.04
CA GLU A 15 9.34 9.14 1.34
C GLU A 15 8.63 8.24 2.37
N GLU A 16 7.49 7.66 2.01
CA GLU A 16 6.68 6.78 2.87
C GLU A 16 7.13 5.31 2.82
N MET A 17 7.87 4.87 1.79
CA MET A 17 8.25 3.46 1.60
C MET A 17 8.99 2.84 2.82
N GLY A 18 9.87 3.62 3.44
CA GLY A 18 10.55 3.19 4.66
C GLY A 18 9.60 3.00 5.85
N ALA A 19 8.54 3.79 5.93
CA ALA A 19 7.48 3.63 6.92
C ALA A 19 6.56 2.46 6.57
N THR A 20 6.24 2.24 5.28
CA THR A 20 5.51 1.06 4.81
C THR A 20 6.21 -0.24 5.23
N LEU A 21 7.52 -0.33 5.06
CA LEU A 21 8.32 -1.47 5.53
C LEU A 21 8.25 -1.65 7.04
N LYS A 22 8.39 -0.57 7.83
CA LYS A 22 8.31 -0.65 9.29
C LYS A 22 6.92 -1.12 9.75
N LEU A 23 5.88 -0.59 9.12
CA LEU A 23 4.50 -0.93 9.43
C LEU A 23 4.23 -2.40 9.08
N ALA A 24 4.61 -2.84 7.88
CA ALA A 24 4.44 -4.22 7.46
C ALA A 24 5.24 -5.20 8.36
N ASN A 25 6.45 -4.84 8.80
CA ASN A 25 7.22 -5.66 9.74
C ASN A 25 6.52 -5.77 11.11
N ARG A 26 5.93 -4.68 11.61
CA ARG A 26 5.15 -4.68 12.87
C ARG A 26 3.97 -5.66 12.81
N PHE A 27 3.38 -5.85 11.64
CA PHE A 27 2.24 -6.75 11.42
C PHE A 27 2.62 -8.08 10.75
N ALA A 28 3.91 -8.43 10.65
CA ALA A 28 4.36 -9.64 9.94
C ALA A 28 3.78 -10.95 10.52
N ASN A 29 3.51 -10.99 11.82
CA ASN A 29 2.89 -12.13 12.51
C ASN A 29 1.40 -11.92 12.79
N ARG A 30 0.73 -11.11 11.98
CA ARG A 30 -0.70 -10.78 12.08
C ARG A 30 -1.37 -10.99 10.73
N ASN A 31 -2.70 -11.10 10.73
CA ASN A 31 -3.49 -11.28 9.50
C ASN A 31 -3.61 -9.96 8.70
N VAL A 32 -2.48 -9.37 8.31
CA VAL A 32 -2.43 -8.14 7.52
C VAL A 32 -1.41 -8.30 6.39
N THR A 33 -1.93 -8.39 5.17
CA THR A 33 -1.15 -8.28 3.94
C THR A 33 -1.11 -6.84 3.47
N PHE A 34 0.07 -6.38 3.07
CA PHE A 34 0.33 -5.09 2.45
C PHE A 34 0.37 -5.25 0.94
N ILE A 35 -0.46 -4.52 0.23
CA ILE A 35 -0.56 -4.58 -1.23
C ILE A 35 -0.03 -3.26 -1.78
N LEU A 36 1.16 -3.29 -2.36
CA LEU A 36 1.79 -2.12 -2.99
C LEU A 36 1.45 -2.15 -4.48
N ILE A 37 0.61 -1.21 -4.89
CA ILE A 37 0.08 -1.12 -6.25
C ILE A 37 0.76 0.06 -6.94
N SER A 38 1.64 -0.21 -7.88
CA SER A 38 2.18 0.83 -8.74
C SER A 38 1.22 1.17 -9.88
N ILE A 39 1.30 2.40 -10.37
CA ILE A 39 0.72 2.88 -11.63
C ILE A 39 1.81 3.38 -12.59
N ASP A 40 2.98 2.75 -12.56
CA ASP A 40 4.08 3.04 -13.47
C ASP A 40 3.77 2.49 -14.87
N LYS A 41 3.85 3.34 -15.89
CA LYS A 41 3.80 2.90 -17.30
C LYS A 41 4.98 2.01 -17.68
N ASP A 42 6.13 2.24 -17.05
CA ASP A 42 7.37 1.53 -17.32
C ASP A 42 7.64 0.52 -16.20
N SER A 43 7.36 -0.75 -16.48
CA SER A 43 7.52 -1.83 -15.49
C SER A 43 8.97 -2.01 -15.04
N ALA A 44 9.96 -1.69 -15.90
CA ALA A 44 11.37 -1.79 -15.53
C ALA A 44 11.75 -0.75 -14.47
N LYS A 45 11.18 0.47 -14.55
CA LYS A 45 11.36 1.48 -13.48
C LYS A 45 10.71 1.06 -12.18
N TRP A 46 9.52 0.48 -12.24
CA TRP A 46 8.83 -0.03 -11.07
C TRP A 46 9.63 -1.13 -10.37
N GLU A 47 10.10 -2.14 -11.11
CA GLU A 47 10.93 -3.23 -10.59
C GLU A 47 12.24 -2.70 -9.98
N ALA A 48 12.95 -1.81 -10.69
CA ALA A 48 14.16 -1.19 -10.19
C ALA A 48 13.93 -0.41 -8.87
N MET A 49 12.77 0.21 -8.71
CA MET A 49 12.42 0.93 -7.49
C MET A 49 12.07 -0.02 -6.33
N ILE A 50 11.45 -1.17 -6.60
CA ILE A 50 11.25 -2.22 -5.59
C ILE A 50 12.60 -2.72 -5.08
N GLU A 51 13.52 -3.06 -5.97
CA GLU A 51 14.85 -3.56 -5.62
C GLU A 51 15.66 -2.52 -4.84
N LYS A 52 15.72 -1.29 -5.37
CA LYS A 52 16.48 -0.19 -4.76
C LYS A 52 16.03 0.12 -3.33
N ASN A 53 14.73 0.08 -3.08
CA ASN A 53 14.15 0.39 -1.76
C ASN A 53 13.96 -0.86 -0.89
N LYS A 54 14.35 -2.06 -1.39
CA LYS A 54 14.24 -3.33 -0.68
C LYS A 54 12.82 -3.60 -0.16
N LEU A 55 11.81 -3.37 -0.99
CA LEU A 55 10.40 -3.43 -0.60
C LEU A 55 9.85 -4.86 -0.40
N VAL A 56 10.70 -5.83 -0.06
CA VAL A 56 10.34 -7.26 -0.06
C VAL A 56 10.22 -7.77 1.38
N MET A 57 9.04 -8.27 1.74
CA MET A 57 8.77 -9.01 2.98
C MET A 57 7.65 -10.03 2.74
N ASN A 58 7.55 -11.05 3.61
CA ASN A 58 6.60 -12.15 3.44
C ASN A 58 5.12 -11.72 3.40
N ASN A 59 4.78 -10.58 4.00
CA ASN A 59 3.43 -10.03 4.01
C ASN A 59 3.25 -8.83 3.08
N ILE A 60 4.18 -8.60 2.14
CA ILE A 60 4.05 -7.59 1.08
C ILE A 60 3.85 -8.30 -0.27
N ALA A 61 2.82 -7.89 -1.00
CA ALA A 61 2.64 -8.24 -2.41
C ALA A 61 2.71 -6.98 -3.28
N HIS A 62 3.33 -7.13 -4.45
CA HIS A 62 3.54 -6.04 -5.41
C HIS A 62 2.72 -6.28 -6.66
N TYR A 63 2.06 -5.24 -7.15
CA TYR A 63 1.35 -5.24 -8.41
C TYR A 63 1.67 -3.96 -9.17
N ASN A 64 1.71 -4.02 -10.50
CA ASN A 64 1.75 -2.84 -11.36
C ASN A 64 0.47 -2.81 -12.20
N LEU A 65 -0.36 -1.80 -11.98
CA LEU A 65 -1.54 -1.58 -12.79
C LEU A 65 -1.17 -0.73 -14.00
N ASP A 66 -1.81 -1.04 -15.12
CA ASP A 66 -1.77 -0.16 -16.28
C ASP A 66 -2.32 1.22 -15.87
N ALA A 67 -1.46 2.24 -15.97
CA ALA A 67 -1.76 3.62 -15.60
C ALA A 67 -2.91 4.22 -16.42
N GLU A 68 -3.18 3.68 -17.60
CA GLU A 68 -4.27 4.12 -18.49
C GLU A 68 -5.57 3.34 -18.25
N SER A 69 -5.55 2.33 -17.36
CA SER A 69 -6.74 1.56 -17.03
C SER A 69 -7.77 2.39 -16.26
N LYS A 70 -9.05 2.07 -16.48
CA LYS A 70 -10.17 2.65 -15.72
C LYS A 70 -10.01 2.41 -14.22
N LEU A 71 -9.43 1.28 -13.84
CA LEU A 71 -9.18 0.95 -12.43
C LEU A 71 -8.14 1.90 -11.83
N ALA A 72 -7.02 2.15 -12.51
CA ALA A 72 -6.01 3.10 -12.04
C ALA A 72 -6.60 4.51 -11.87
N THR A 73 -7.41 4.96 -12.83
CA THR A 73 -8.10 6.26 -12.70
C THR A 73 -9.06 6.29 -11.51
N PHE A 74 -9.86 5.23 -11.33
CA PHE A 74 -10.83 5.13 -10.24
C PHE A 74 -10.16 5.14 -8.86
N ILE A 75 -9.13 4.32 -8.63
CA ILE A 75 -8.50 4.20 -7.31
C ILE A 75 -7.62 5.41 -6.95
N THR A 76 -7.05 6.09 -7.94
CA THR A 76 -6.17 7.23 -7.70
C THR A 76 -6.92 8.54 -7.62
N ASP A 77 -8.09 8.65 -8.25
CA ASP A 77 -8.82 9.92 -8.39
C ASP A 77 -7.89 11.07 -8.83
N GLY A 78 -6.97 10.74 -9.74
CA GLY A 78 -5.98 11.68 -10.29
C GLY A 78 -4.72 11.92 -9.46
N ALA A 79 -4.55 11.31 -8.28
CA ALA A 79 -3.37 11.53 -7.44
C ALA A 79 -2.90 10.31 -6.64
N VAL A 80 -1.59 10.22 -6.43
CA VAL A 80 -0.90 9.28 -5.52
C VAL A 80 -0.03 10.07 -4.52
N PRO A 81 0.22 9.56 -3.29
CA PRO A 81 -0.18 8.24 -2.80
C PRO A 81 -1.65 8.15 -2.39
N LYS A 82 -2.21 6.94 -2.46
CA LYS A 82 -3.52 6.61 -1.87
C LYS A 82 -3.38 5.37 -1.00
N TYR A 83 -4.04 5.40 0.16
CA TYR A 83 -3.99 4.30 1.11
C TYR A 83 -5.40 3.82 1.41
N MET A 84 -5.60 2.51 1.43
CA MET A 84 -6.91 1.91 1.64
C MET A 84 -6.80 0.72 2.58
N VAL A 85 -7.90 0.38 3.25
CA VAL A 85 -8.01 -0.86 4.00
C VAL A 85 -9.20 -1.65 3.48
N VAL A 86 -8.96 -2.91 3.16
CA VAL A 86 -9.97 -3.84 2.63
C VAL A 86 -10.05 -5.05 3.55
N ALA A 87 -11.26 -5.46 3.90
CA ALA A 87 -11.54 -6.61 4.75
C ALA A 87 -11.22 -7.94 4.04
N PRO A 88 -11.05 -9.06 4.77
CA PRO A 88 -10.80 -10.38 4.16
C PRO A 88 -11.88 -10.84 3.18
N ASN A 89 -13.13 -10.42 3.37
CA ASN A 89 -14.25 -10.73 2.47
C ASN A 89 -14.31 -9.85 1.20
N GLY A 90 -13.33 -8.96 1.01
CA GLY A 90 -13.25 -8.07 -0.14
C GLY A 90 -14.00 -6.74 0.02
N SER A 91 -14.71 -6.50 1.13
CA SER A 91 -15.37 -5.21 1.37
C SER A 91 -14.36 -4.12 1.73
N THR A 92 -14.49 -2.95 1.12
CA THR A 92 -13.70 -1.77 1.48
C THR A 92 -14.09 -1.27 2.87
N ILE A 93 -13.12 -1.18 3.79
CA ILE A 93 -13.31 -0.56 5.11
C ILE A 93 -13.12 0.95 5.01
N THR A 94 -12.08 1.39 4.30
CA THR A 94 -11.84 2.82 4.03
C THR A 94 -10.98 2.99 2.78
N GLU A 95 -11.28 4.02 1.99
CA GLU A 95 -10.50 4.47 0.82
C GLU A 95 -9.51 5.59 1.17
N VAL A 96 -9.51 6.04 2.42
CA VAL A 96 -8.73 7.20 2.89
C VAL A 96 -7.99 6.83 4.17
N ALA A 97 -7.23 5.74 4.11
CA ALA A 97 -6.44 5.29 5.24
C ALA A 97 -5.30 6.29 5.57
N PRO A 98 -4.88 6.39 6.84
CA PRO A 98 -3.74 7.22 7.20
C PRO A 98 -2.44 6.74 6.55
N ARG A 99 -1.48 7.66 6.40
CA ARG A 99 -0.17 7.34 5.83
C ARG A 99 0.59 6.31 6.69
N PRO A 100 1.43 5.46 6.09
CA PRO A 100 2.25 4.49 6.82
C PRO A 100 3.12 5.10 7.92
N SER A 101 3.62 6.33 7.72
CA SER A 101 4.41 7.08 8.70
C SER A 101 3.62 7.56 9.93
N SER A 102 2.29 7.55 9.87
CA SER A 102 1.45 8.05 10.95
C SER A 102 1.11 6.99 12.00
N ASP A 103 1.06 7.40 13.28
CA ASP A 103 0.59 6.54 14.36
C ASP A 103 -0.86 6.07 14.15
N ALA A 104 -1.65 6.89 13.46
CA ALA A 104 -3.04 6.59 13.12
C ALA A 104 -3.17 5.33 12.23
N ALA A 105 -2.22 5.07 11.31
CA ALA A 105 -2.25 3.86 10.48
C ALA A 105 -2.07 2.59 11.34
N THR A 106 -1.15 2.65 12.31
CA THR A 106 -0.94 1.55 13.26
C THR A 106 -2.17 1.35 14.13
N ALA A 107 -2.73 2.44 14.69
CA ALA A 107 -3.89 2.38 15.57
C ALA A 107 -5.10 1.76 14.85
N LEU A 108 -5.38 2.21 13.62
CA LEU A 108 -6.45 1.67 12.78
C LEU A 108 -6.29 0.16 12.56
N LEU A 109 -5.12 -0.30 12.14
CA LEU A 109 -4.90 -1.74 11.89
C LEU A 109 -5.01 -2.58 13.17
N LEU A 110 -4.56 -2.06 14.32
CA LEU A 110 -4.73 -2.76 15.61
C LEU A 110 -6.19 -2.83 16.05
N GLU A 111 -6.98 -1.80 15.78
CA GLU A 111 -8.41 -1.78 16.07
C GLU A 111 -9.15 -2.82 15.23
N LEU A 112 -8.93 -2.82 13.91
CA LEU A 112 -9.58 -3.75 12.99
C LEU A 112 -9.27 -5.22 13.30
N LEU A 113 -8.05 -5.52 13.75
CA LEU A 113 -7.67 -6.88 14.16
C LEU A 113 -8.33 -7.35 15.46
N LYS A 114 -8.89 -6.45 16.27
CA LYS A 114 -9.68 -6.83 17.46
C LYS A 114 -11.10 -7.23 17.08
N SER A 115 -11.65 -6.62 16.03
CA SER A 115 -13.01 -6.85 15.54
C SER A 115 -13.17 -8.09 14.67
N ASP A 116 -12.06 -8.70 14.24
CA ASP A 116 -12.01 -9.96 13.48
C ASP A 116 -12.09 -11.20 14.39
N LYS A 117 -12.53 -11.03 15.65
CA LYS A 117 -12.75 -12.09 16.64
C LYS A 117 -14.24 -12.28 16.93
#